data_AF-A0A3D4H1M2-F1
#
_entry.id   AF-A0A3D4H1M2-F1
#
_cell.length_a   1.000
_cell.length_b   1.000
_cell.length_c   1.000
_cell.angle_alpha   90.00
_cell.angle_beta   90.00
_cell.angle_gamma   90.00
#
_symmetry.space_group_name_H-M   'P 1'
#
loop_
_entity.id
_entity.type
_entity.pdbx_description
1 polymer ?
#
loop_
_entity_poly.entity_id
_entity_poly.type
_entity_poly.pdbx_seq_one_letter_code
_entity_poly.pdbx_strand_id
1 'polypeptide(L)'
;MVSPVEALMSFTIPPDLFEMSVQELKVGEEASLDTLIDHLVDIGYERVQQVTGMGQLSVRGGILDVCSFGNDHPLRVEFFGDEIDSIRGFDLGTQRSVEMLDSARILPCREAVLGDTMADVYGECLEKAEKRFGIDLTVLREQFESQRLFDGLEHYLGVLYEAEPCLLDHLSDGYVVVDDPGLVQAEAEDVWERLEVTASRQKARREEAEPLPAEGVLRKPDKVLKRLEGLKRVVHWSLGGAVEEGINFAGTGGQRYEGHLEVLQEDLRKYWQSDYEVVLLCESQG
;
A
#
# COMPACT_ATOMS: atom_id res chain seq x y z
N MET A 1 2.12 10.57 -7.19
CA MET A 1 2.48 9.30 -6.55
C MET A 1 3.70 8.74 -7.26
N VAL A 2 4.70 8.25 -6.53
CA VAL A 2 5.86 7.53 -7.07
C VAL A 2 5.83 6.14 -6.46
N SER A 3 6.04 5.10 -7.27
CA SER A 3 5.97 3.71 -6.83
C SER A 3 7.01 2.88 -7.57
N PRO A 4 7.69 1.92 -6.88
CA PRO A 4 8.50 0.91 -7.56
C PRO A 4 7.60 -0.06 -8.34
N VAL A 5 8.20 -0.79 -9.28
CA VAL A 5 7.48 -1.81 -10.07
C VAL A 5 7.00 -2.97 -9.21
N GLU A 6 7.75 -3.33 -8.15
CA GLU A 6 7.37 -4.38 -7.21
C GLU A 6 6.01 -4.13 -6.56
N ALA A 7 5.71 -2.88 -6.19
CA ALA A 7 4.39 -2.52 -5.62
C ALA A 7 3.26 -2.62 -6.66
N LEU A 8 3.56 -2.57 -7.96
CA LEU A 8 2.57 -2.87 -9.02
C LEU A 8 2.37 -4.38 -9.21
N MET A 9 3.37 -5.17 -8.81
CA MET A 9 3.29 -6.63 -8.80
C MET A 9 2.55 -7.15 -7.56
N SER A 10 2.62 -6.44 -6.44
CA SER A 10 1.89 -6.79 -5.22
C SER A 10 0.37 -6.78 -5.45
N PHE A 11 -0.29 -7.77 -4.84
CA PHE A 11 -1.74 -7.76 -4.72
C PHE A 11 -2.17 -6.75 -3.67
N THR A 12 -3.32 -6.12 -3.86
CA THR A 12 -3.89 -5.17 -2.89
C THR A 12 -5.29 -5.60 -2.45
N ILE A 13 -5.90 -4.87 -1.53
CA ILE A 13 -7.37 -4.87 -1.39
C ILE A 13 -8.05 -4.43 -2.71
N PRO A 14 -9.18 -5.03 -3.14
CA PRO A 14 -9.97 -4.52 -4.25
C PRO A 14 -10.47 -3.08 -3.98
N PRO A 15 -10.49 -2.17 -4.97
CA PRO A 15 -10.95 -0.78 -4.76
C PRO A 15 -12.35 -0.68 -4.16
N ASP A 16 -13.28 -1.47 -4.66
CA ASP A 16 -14.68 -1.53 -4.23
C ASP A 16 -14.80 -2.07 -2.80
N LEU A 17 -14.00 -3.07 -2.42
CA LEU A 17 -13.95 -3.56 -1.03
C LEU A 17 -13.29 -2.54 -0.10
N PHE A 18 -12.25 -1.83 -0.57
CA PHE A 18 -11.63 -0.74 0.18
C PHE A 18 -12.63 0.38 0.46
N GLU A 19 -13.36 0.83 -0.55
CA GLU A 19 -14.40 1.87 -0.42
C GLU A 19 -15.48 1.44 0.58
N MET A 20 -15.98 0.20 0.49
CA MET A 20 -16.96 -0.34 1.44
C MET A 20 -16.42 -0.49 2.87
N SER A 21 -15.09 -0.60 3.03
CA SER A 21 -14.44 -0.74 4.34
C SER A 21 -14.24 0.58 5.06
N VAL A 22 -14.26 1.71 4.34
CA VAL A 22 -14.11 3.05 4.92
C VAL A 22 -15.35 3.42 5.71
N GLN A 23 -15.16 3.86 6.95
CA GLN A 23 -16.20 4.48 7.76
C GLN A 23 -16.03 5.99 7.75
N GLU A 24 -17.01 6.69 7.19
CA GLU A 24 -17.10 8.15 7.29
C GLU A 24 -17.93 8.49 8.53
N LEU A 25 -17.37 9.32 9.40
CA LEU A 25 -18.00 9.75 10.63
C LEU A 25 -18.26 11.25 10.58
N LYS A 26 -19.45 11.68 11.00
CA LYS A 26 -19.85 13.08 11.05
C LYS A 26 -20.64 13.39 12.32
N VAL A 27 -20.31 14.51 12.96
CA VAL A 27 -21.05 14.97 14.14
C VAL A 27 -22.53 15.19 13.79
N GLY A 28 -23.42 14.68 14.64
CA GLY A 28 -24.88 14.75 14.50
C GLY A 28 -25.51 13.70 13.58
N GLU A 29 -24.74 12.73 13.09
CA GLU A 29 -25.32 11.59 12.36
C GLU A 29 -25.73 10.45 13.30
N GLU A 30 -26.74 9.69 12.87
CA GLU A 30 -27.15 8.46 13.56
C GLU A 30 -26.21 7.31 13.18
N ALA A 31 -25.49 6.78 14.15
CA ALA A 31 -24.58 5.65 14.02
C ALA A 31 -24.64 4.75 15.27
N SER A 32 -24.91 3.47 15.07
CA SER A 32 -24.85 2.45 16.13
C SER A 32 -23.39 2.19 16.50
N LEU A 33 -23.03 2.45 17.75
CA LEU A 33 -21.68 2.20 18.26
C LEU A 33 -21.30 0.72 18.15
N ASP A 34 -22.21 -0.20 18.47
CA ASP A 34 -21.95 -1.64 18.40
C ASP A 34 -21.67 -2.08 16.95
N THR A 35 -22.47 -1.61 15.99
CA THR A 35 -22.27 -1.91 14.57
C THR A 35 -20.96 -1.34 14.04
N LEU A 36 -20.59 -0.13 14.47
CA LEU A 36 -19.30 0.45 14.11
C LEU A 36 -18.15 -0.38 14.67
N ILE A 37 -18.24 -0.83 15.94
CA ILE A 37 -17.20 -1.67 16.56
C ILE A 37 -17.03 -2.97 15.77
N ASP A 38 -18.12 -3.67 15.45
CA ASP A 38 -18.07 -4.92 14.71
C ASP A 38 -17.41 -4.71 13.34
N HIS A 39 -17.83 -3.68 12.59
CA HIS A 39 -17.19 -3.32 11.31
C HIS A 39 -15.70 -2.99 11.45
N LEU A 40 -15.29 -2.28 12.50
CA LEU A 40 -13.88 -1.96 12.72
C LEU A 40 -13.06 -3.22 13.01
N VAL A 41 -13.60 -4.18 13.77
CA VAL A 41 -12.94 -5.47 13.99
C VAL A 41 -12.80 -6.22 12.65
N ASP A 42 -13.84 -6.23 11.82
CA ASP A 42 -13.84 -6.88 10.51
C ASP A 42 -12.77 -6.33 9.56
N ILE A 43 -12.51 -5.02 9.60
CA ILE A 43 -11.46 -4.38 8.78
C ILE A 43 -10.07 -4.36 9.46
N GLY A 44 -9.90 -5.14 10.53
CA GLY A 44 -8.61 -5.51 11.09
C GLY A 44 -8.17 -4.72 12.33
N TYR A 45 -9.06 -4.00 13.02
CA TYR A 45 -8.72 -3.31 14.25
C TYR A 45 -8.70 -4.24 15.47
N GLU A 46 -7.69 -4.07 16.32
CA GLU A 46 -7.57 -4.79 17.58
C GLU A 46 -8.30 -4.05 18.72
N ARG A 47 -9.21 -4.75 19.41
CA ARG A 47 -9.87 -4.22 20.60
C ARG A 47 -8.94 -4.31 21.81
N VAL A 48 -8.55 -3.16 22.34
CA VAL A 48 -7.67 -3.02 23.50
C VAL A 48 -8.36 -2.24 24.63
N GLN A 49 -7.76 -2.25 25.82
CA GLN A 49 -8.27 -1.47 26.95
C GLN A 49 -8.04 0.04 26.79
N GLN A 50 -6.95 0.41 26.11
CA GLN A 50 -6.57 1.79 25.83
C GLN A 50 -5.74 1.81 24.56
N VAL A 51 -6.06 2.74 23.66
CA VAL A 51 -5.34 2.92 22.40
C VAL A 51 -3.96 3.50 22.68
N THR A 52 -2.92 2.79 22.23
CA THR A 52 -1.51 3.19 22.33
C THR A 52 -0.78 3.19 20.99
N GLY A 53 -1.39 2.65 19.93
CA GLY A 53 -0.81 2.61 18.59
C GLY A 53 -1.83 2.41 17.48
N MET A 54 -1.33 2.45 16.24
CA MET A 54 -2.11 2.29 15.00
C MET A 54 -2.87 0.96 14.98
N GLY A 55 -4.08 0.97 14.41
CA GLY A 55 -4.88 -0.24 14.23
C GLY A 55 -5.56 -0.73 15.50
N GLN A 56 -5.59 0.09 16.56
CA GLN A 56 -6.24 -0.24 17.81
C GLN A 56 -7.53 0.57 17.98
N LEU A 57 -8.51 -0.06 18.63
CA LEU A 57 -9.70 0.59 19.13
C LEU A 57 -9.91 0.28 20.62
N SER A 58 -10.57 1.19 21.34
CA SER A 58 -11.05 0.93 22.70
C SER A 58 -12.42 1.54 22.90
N VAL A 59 -13.24 0.89 23.72
CA VAL A 59 -14.64 1.29 23.94
C VAL A 59 -14.88 1.43 25.43
N ARG A 60 -15.40 2.59 25.84
CA ARG A 60 -15.68 2.91 27.25
C ARG A 60 -17.02 3.62 27.37
N GLY A 61 -18.09 2.86 27.59
CA GLY A 61 -19.45 3.40 27.54
C GLY A 61 -19.76 3.86 26.12
N GLY A 62 -20.31 5.07 25.95
CA GLY A 62 -20.55 5.69 24.65
C GLY A 62 -19.33 6.37 24.03
N ILE A 63 -18.10 5.92 24.32
CA ILE A 63 -16.88 6.52 23.77
C ILE A 63 -16.10 5.44 23.02
N LEU A 64 -15.81 5.73 21.76
CA LEU A 64 -14.90 4.97 20.91
C LEU A 64 -13.61 5.78 20.73
N ASP A 65 -12.50 5.23 21.22
CA ASP A 65 -11.17 5.70 20.83
C ASP A 65 -10.63 4.78 19.73
N VAL A 66 -10.09 5.34 18.65
CA VAL A 66 -9.59 4.57 17.50
C VAL A 66 -8.37 5.26 16.88
N CYS A 67 -7.32 4.49 16.58
CA CYS A 67 -6.12 5.00 15.91
C CYS A 67 -6.08 4.48 14.46
N SER A 68 -6.55 5.32 13.54
CA SER A 68 -6.68 5.00 12.11
C SER A 68 -5.63 5.71 11.26
N PHE A 69 -5.34 5.14 10.08
CA PHE A 69 -4.52 5.80 9.06
C PHE A 69 -5.25 7.01 8.47
N GLY A 70 -4.49 8.00 8.00
CA GLY A 70 -5.03 9.17 7.29
C GLY A 70 -5.55 10.31 8.18
N ASN A 71 -5.40 10.22 9.49
CA ASN A 71 -5.69 11.30 10.44
C ASN A 71 -4.40 11.74 11.15
N ASP A 72 -4.28 13.03 11.49
CA ASP A 72 -3.10 13.58 12.19
C ASP A 72 -2.98 13.05 13.62
N HIS A 73 -4.12 12.76 14.24
CA HIS A 73 -4.23 12.20 15.59
C HIS A 73 -5.24 11.05 15.63
N PRO A 74 -5.09 10.08 16.56
CA PRO A 74 -6.17 9.16 16.92
C PRO A 74 -7.46 9.89 17.26
N LEU A 75 -8.58 9.25 16.97
CA LEU A 75 -9.92 9.81 17.11
C LEU A 75 -10.56 9.33 18.40
N ARG A 76 -11.18 10.25 19.14
CA ARG A 76 -12.16 9.99 20.20
C ARG A 76 -13.53 10.41 19.70
N VAL A 77 -14.43 9.46 19.57
CA VAL A 77 -15.81 9.63 19.12
C VAL A 77 -16.73 9.40 20.31
N GLU A 78 -17.43 10.44 20.72
CA GLU A 78 -18.39 10.40 21.83
C GLU A 78 -19.81 10.30 21.25
N PHE A 79 -20.58 9.35 21.78
CA PHE A 79 -21.94 9.02 21.36
C PHE A 79 -22.95 9.39 22.45
N PHE A 80 -24.11 9.88 22.03
CA PHE A 80 -25.30 10.07 22.87
C PHE A 80 -26.45 9.20 22.35
N GLY A 81 -26.60 8.01 22.92
CA GLY A 81 -27.45 6.99 22.32
C GLY A 81 -26.83 6.49 21.02
N ASP A 82 -27.56 6.60 19.91
CA ASP A 82 -27.11 6.23 18.56
C ASP A 82 -26.72 7.45 17.72
N GLU A 83 -26.42 8.59 18.33
CA GLU A 83 -25.98 9.81 17.63
C GLU A 83 -24.54 10.16 18.01
N ILE A 84 -23.73 10.58 17.02
CA ILE A 84 -22.37 11.08 17.25
C ILE A 84 -22.45 12.50 17.82
N ASP A 85 -22.15 12.66 19.11
CA ASP A 85 -22.18 13.94 19.82
C ASP A 85 -20.90 14.77 19.56
N SER A 86 -19.72 14.13 19.59
CA SER A 86 -18.48 14.83 19.23
C SER A 86 -17.38 13.91 18.69
N ILE A 87 -16.55 14.47 17.81
CA ILE A 87 -15.34 13.84 17.29
C ILE A 87 -14.13 14.71 17.65
N ARG A 88 -13.09 14.11 18.22
CA ARG A 88 -11.88 14.82 18.65
C ARG A 88 -10.61 14.06 18.28
N GLY A 89 -9.58 14.77 17.84
CA GLY A 89 -8.22 14.23 17.86
C GLY A 89 -7.70 14.15 19.30
N PHE A 90 -6.95 13.11 19.67
CA PHE A 90 -6.29 13.02 20.97
C PHE A 90 -4.83 12.56 20.90
N ASP A 91 -4.01 12.99 21.85
CA ASP A 91 -2.59 12.64 21.92
C ASP A 91 -2.38 11.27 22.60
N LEU A 92 -1.66 10.36 21.95
CA LEU A 92 -1.43 8.99 22.46
C LEU A 92 -0.69 8.96 23.81
N GLY A 93 0.21 9.91 24.07
CA GLY A 93 1.01 9.94 25.29
C GLY A 93 0.23 10.43 26.51
N THR A 94 -0.49 11.53 26.34
CA THR A 94 -1.22 12.22 27.41
C THR A 94 -2.69 11.80 27.52
N GLN A 95 -3.24 11.16 26.49
CA GLN A 95 -4.64 10.72 26.38
C GLN A 95 -5.65 11.86 26.48
N ARG A 96 -5.22 13.08 26.13
CA ARG A 96 -6.03 14.29 26.16
C ARG A 96 -6.41 14.70 24.74
N SER A 97 -7.62 15.22 24.58
CA SER A 97 -8.07 15.81 23.33
C SER A 97 -7.18 16.99 22.94
N VAL A 98 -6.90 17.11 21.65
CA VAL A 98 -6.03 18.12 21.05
C VAL A 98 -6.86 19.06 20.18
N GLU A 99 -7.77 18.53 19.36
CA GLU A 99 -8.61 19.28 18.44
C GLU A 99 -10.02 18.70 18.33
N MET A 100 -10.99 19.54 17.96
CA MET A 100 -12.36 19.14 17.62
C MET A 100 -12.47 19.00 16.10
N LEU A 101 -13.21 18.00 15.63
CA LEU A 101 -13.41 17.72 14.21
C LEU A 101 -14.91 17.65 13.91
N ASP A 102 -15.34 18.22 12.78
CA ASP A 102 -16.73 18.12 12.31
C ASP A 102 -17.03 16.74 11.69
N SER A 103 -15.99 16.11 11.15
CA SER A 103 -16.04 14.79 10.53
C SER A 103 -14.67 14.13 10.54
N ALA A 104 -14.62 12.81 10.46
CA ALA A 104 -13.39 12.05 10.31
C ALA A 104 -13.63 10.80 9.44
N ARG A 105 -12.56 10.14 9.02
CA ARG A 105 -12.63 8.86 8.30
C ARG A 105 -11.83 7.82 9.04
N ILE A 106 -12.35 6.61 9.12
CA ILE A 106 -11.62 5.44 9.60
C ILE A 106 -11.39 4.53 8.40
N LEU A 107 -10.11 4.34 8.06
CA LEU A 107 -9.67 3.48 6.95
C LEU A 107 -9.49 2.04 7.43
N PRO A 108 -9.58 1.02 6.55
CA PRO A 108 -9.22 -0.35 6.91
C PRO A 108 -7.78 -0.44 7.44
N CYS A 109 -7.58 -1.25 8.48
CA CYS A 109 -6.27 -1.46 9.09
C CYS A 109 -5.47 -2.60 8.40
N ARG A 110 -6.17 -3.42 7.62
CA ARG A 110 -5.63 -4.58 6.91
C ARG A 110 -6.18 -4.60 5.49
N GLU A 111 -5.41 -5.17 4.57
CA GLU A 111 -5.86 -5.34 3.18
C GLU A 111 -6.74 -6.57 2.98
N ALA A 112 -6.67 -7.52 3.92
CA ALA A 112 -7.60 -8.65 4.00
C ALA A 112 -8.71 -8.33 5.02
N VAL A 113 -9.93 -8.15 4.53
CA VAL A 113 -11.13 -7.94 5.37
C VAL A 113 -11.64 -9.27 5.90
N LEU A 114 -11.97 -9.36 7.19
CA LEU A 114 -12.33 -10.60 7.90
C LEU A 114 -13.79 -10.70 8.33
N GLY A 115 -14.68 -9.86 7.80
CA GLY A 115 -16.10 -9.90 8.17
C GLY A 115 -16.75 -11.25 7.91
N ASP A 116 -17.81 -11.56 8.65
CA ASP A 116 -18.50 -12.86 8.63
C ASP A 116 -18.82 -13.36 7.22
N THR A 117 -19.19 -12.47 6.31
CA THR A 117 -19.53 -12.81 4.92
C THR A 117 -18.32 -13.17 4.06
N MET A 118 -17.10 -12.81 4.47
CA MET A 118 -15.87 -13.06 3.73
C MET A 118 -15.28 -14.44 3.98
N ALA A 119 -15.60 -15.11 5.10
CA ALA A 119 -15.08 -16.44 5.40
C ALA A 119 -15.45 -17.47 4.31
N ASP A 120 -16.72 -17.46 3.87
CA ASP A 120 -17.20 -18.33 2.79
C ASP A 120 -16.50 -18.00 1.46
N VAL A 121 -16.37 -16.69 1.15
CA VAL A 121 -15.71 -16.21 -0.08
C VAL A 121 -14.25 -16.64 -0.12
N TYR A 122 -13.51 -16.49 0.99
CA TYR A 122 -12.13 -16.95 1.07
C TYR A 122 -12.03 -18.47 1.02
N GLY A 123 -12.95 -19.20 1.66
CA GLY A 123 -13.02 -20.65 1.55
C GLY A 123 -13.07 -21.11 0.09
N GLU A 124 -13.96 -20.52 -0.71
CA GLU A 124 -14.04 -20.80 -2.15
C GLU A 124 -12.78 -20.40 -2.92
N CYS A 125 -12.21 -19.22 -2.64
CA CYS A 125 -10.98 -18.75 -3.29
C CYS A 125 -9.79 -19.67 -2.99
N LEU A 126 -9.66 -20.13 -1.75
CA LEU A 126 -8.62 -21.07 -1.32
C LEU A 126 -8.77 -22.42 -2.02
N GLU A 127 -9.99 -22.97 -2.14
CA GLU A 127 -10.20 -24.22 -2.91
C GLU A 127 -9.80 -24.07 -4.39
N LYS A 128 -10.11 -22.93 -5.01
CA LYS A 128 -9.69 -22.65 -6.39
C LYS A 128 -8.17 -22.56 -6.48
N ALA A 129 -7.52 -21.90 -5.52
CA ALA A 129 -6.07 -21.75 -5.46
C ALA A 129 -5.35 -23.09 -5.27
N GLU A 130 -5.82 -23.96 -4.38
CA GLU A 130 -5.29 -25.32 -4.19
C GLU A 130 -5.34 -26.13 -5.50
N LYS A 131 -6.46 -26.07 -6.23
CA LYS A 131 -6.61 -26.73 -7.54
C LYS A 131 -5.69 -26.11 -8.60
N ARG A 132 -5.56 -24.78 -8.63
CA ARG A 132 -4.73 -24.04 -9.59
C ARG A 132 -3.24 -24.33 -9.40
N PHE A 133 -2.78 -24.36 -8.16
CA PHE A 133 -1.36 -24.42 -7.82
C PHE A 133 -0.89 -25.80 -7.37
N GLY A 134 -1.81 -26.71 -7.04
CA GLY A 134 -1.49 -28.04 -6.52
C GLY A 134 -0.78 -27.99 -5.17
N ILE A 135 -1.28 -27.12 -4.28
CA ILE A 135 -0.76 -26.91 -2.92
C ILE A 135 -1.86 -27.21 -1.88
N ASP A 136 -1.47 -27.45 -0.63
CA ASP A 136 -2.39 -27.61 0.50
C ASP A 136 -2.52 -26.29 1.30
N LEU A 137 -3.73 -25.74 1.37
CA LEU A 137 -4.04 -24.52 2.13
C LEU A 137 -4.99 -24.80 3.30
N THR A 138 -5.10 -26.06 3.75
CA THR A 138 -6.01 -26.47 4.84
C THR A 138 -5.77 -25.66 6.13
N VAL A 139 -4.51 -25.47 6.53
CA VAL A 139 -4.16 -24.69 7.74
C VAL A 139 -4.65 -23.24 7.63
N LEU A 140 -4.49 -22.63 6.47
CA LEU A 140 -4.94 -21.27 6.22
C LEU A 140 -6.47 -21.17 6.27
N ARG A 141 -7.16 -22.14 5.66
CA ARG A 141 -8.63 -22.25 5.71
C ARG A 141 -9.14 -22.35 7.15
N GLU A 142 -8.55 -23.22 7.96
CA GLU A 142 -8.90 -23.36 9.39
C GLU A 142 -8.68 -22.05 10.16
N GLN A 143 -7.64 -21.28 9.83
CA GLN A 143 -7.39 -19.97 10.43
C GLN A 143 -8.51 -18.97 10.11
N PHE A 144 -8.98 -18.92 8.86
CA PHE A 144 -10.11 -18.07 8.47
C PHE A 144 -11.43 -18.49 9.11
N GLU A 145 -11.72 -19.80 9.16
CA GLU A 145 -12.92 -20.32 9.84
C GLU A 145 -12.91 -19.96 11.33
N SER A 146 -11.73 -19.83 11.95
CA SER A 146 -11.58 -19.39 13.33
C SER A 146 -11.69 -17.88 13.53
N GLN A 147 -11.83 -17.09 12.46
CA GLN A 147 -11.94 -15.61 12.44
C GLN A 147 -10.83 -14.90 13.22
N ARG A 148 -9.62 -15.47 13.21
CA ARG A 148 -8.47 -14.88 13.89
C ARG A 148 -7.62 -14.10 12.91
N LEU A 149 -7.37 -12.83 13.22
CA LEU A 149 -6.24 -12.10 12.67
C LEU A 149 -4.95 -12.85 13.04
N PHE A 150 -4.07 -13.04 12.06
CA PHE A 150 -2.73 -13.57 12.26
C PHE A 150 -1.72 -12.81 11.41
N ASP A 151 -0.48 -12.78 11.87
CA ASP A 151 0.59 -12.06 11.19
C ASP A 151 0.92 -12.71 9.85
N GLY A 152 1.08 -11.89 8.81
CA GLY A 152 1.43 -12.35 7.46
C GLY A 152 0.23 -12.73 6.59
N LEU A 153 -1.00 -12.45 7.02
CA LEU A 153 -2.21 -12.62 6.23
C LEU A 153 -2.13 -11.96 4.84
N GLU A 154 -1.48 -10.79 4.75
CA GLU A 154 -1.27 -10.05 3.49
C GLU A 154 -0.43 -10.82 2.47
N HIS A 155 0.33 -11.84 2.89
CA HIS A 155 1.05 -12.71 1.97
C HIS A 155 0.11 -13.56 1.10
N TYR A 156 -1.13 -13.74 1.53
CA TYR A 156 -2.12 -14.60 0.89
C TYR A 156 -3.11 -13.84 0.01
N LEU A 157 -2.99 -12.51 -0.14
CA LEU A 157 -3.96 -11.72 -0.94
C LEU A 157 -4.16 -12.26 -2.37
N GLY A 158 -3.09 -12.78 -3.00
CA GLY A 158 -3.17 -13.38 -4.34
C GLY A 158 -3.99 -14.68 -4.43
N VAL A 159 -4.29 -15.32 -3.29
CA VAL A 159 -5.20 -16.47 -3.21
C VAL A 159 -6.54 -16.13 -2.55
N LEU A 160 -6.67 -14.96 -1.93
CA LEU A 160 -7.89 -14.46 -1.31
C LEU A 160 -8.76 -13.63 -2.26
N TYR A 161 -8.14 -12.96 -3.23
CA TYR A 161 -8.83 -12.10 -4.19
C TYR A 161 -8.66 -12.60 -5.62
N GLU A 162 -9.72 -13.25 -6.14
CA GLU A 162 -9.75 -13.82 -7.50
C GLU A 162 -9.54 -12.78 -8.61
N ALA A 163 -9.95 -11.53 -8.39
CA ALA A 163 -9.75 -10.43 -9.34
C ALA A 163 -8.25 -10.03 -9.48
N GLU A 164 -7.37 -10.58 -8.64
CA GLU A 164 -5.95 -10.26 -8.60
C GLU A 164 -5.70 -8.73 -8.49
N PRO A 165 -6.42 -7.91 -7.70
CA PRO A 165 -6.27 -6.44 -7.70
C PRO A 165 -4.84 -5.98 -7.39
N CYS A 166 -4.44 -4.82 -7.89
CA CYS A 166 -3.13 -4.20 -7.67
C CYS A 166 -3.24 -2.67 -7.58
N LEU A 167 -2.13 -1.99 -7.29
CA LEU A 167 -2.09 -0.52 -7.19
C LEU A 167 -2.68 0.21 -8.43
N LEU A 168 -2.55 -0.36 -9.63
CA LEU A 168 -3.10 0.23 -10.85
C LEU A 168 -4.64 0.20 -10.90
N ASP A 169 -5.30 -0.63 -10.09
CA ASP A 169 -6.78 -0.65 -9.95
C ASP A 169 -7.30 0.53 -9.11
N HIS A 170 -6.44 1.14 -8.29
CA HIS A 170 -6.76 2.31 -7.45
C HIS A 170 -6.49 3.65 -8.15
N LEU A 171 -5.94 3.62 -9.36
CA LEU A 171 -5.68 4.83 -10.15
C LEU A 171 -6.99 5.36 -10.76
N SER A 172 -7.30 6.62 -10.43
CA SER A 172 -8.30 7.40 -11.17
C SER A 172 -7.78 7.81 -12.56
N ASP A 173 -8.59 8.50 -13.37
CA ASP A 173 -8.17 8.97 -14.70
C ASP A 173 -6.91 9.85 -14.59
N GLY A 174 -5.79 9.34 -15.08
CA GLY A 174 -4.48 9.94 -14.91
C GLY A 174 -3.45 9.41 -15.89
N TYR A 175 -2.26 10.02 -15.87
CA TYR A 175 -1.12 9.59 -16.68
C TYR A 175 -0.14 8.82 -15.82
N VAL A 176 0.34 7.70 -16.34
CA VAL A 176 1.46 6.95 -15.74
C VAL A 176 2.75 7.39 -16.40
N VAL A 177 3.73 7.82 -15.61
CA VAL A 177 5.10 8.03 -16.11
C VAL A 177 5.89 6.77 -15.83
N VAL A 178 6.36 6.11 -16.89
CA VAL A 178 7.28 4.97 -16.78
C VAL A 178 8.68 5.51 -16.96
N ASP A 179 9.43 5.56 -15.86
CA ASP A 179 10.81 6.01 -15.83
C ASP A 179 11.75 4.86 -16.17
N ASP A 180 12.32 4.90 -17.37
CA ASP A 180 13.20 3.88 -17.95
C ASP A 180 12.56 2.47 -18.00
N PRO A 181 11.75 2.16 -19.03
CA PRO A 181 11.07 0.87 -19.15
C PRO A 181 12.00 -0.34 -19.11
N GLY A 182 13.24 -0.20 -19.58
CA GLY A 182 14.23 -1.28 -19.56
C GLY A 182 14.64 -1.62 -18.13
N LEU A 183 14.89 -0.60 -17.29
CA LEU A 183 15.17 -0.79 -15.87
C LEU A 183 13.94 -1.30 -15.11
N VAL A 184 12.75 -0.80 -15.42
CA VAL A 184 11.48 -1.26 -14.84
C VAL A 184 11.25 -2.75 -15.13
N GLN A 185 11.48 -3.18 -16.37
CA GLN A 185 11.37 -4.59 -16.76
C GLN A 185 12.42 -5.45 -16.03
N ALA A 186 13.68 -5.04 -16.02
CA ALA A 186 14.75 -5.78 -15.36
C ALA A 186 14.49 -5.95 -13.86
N GLU A 187 14.06 -4.89 -13.16
CA GLU A 187 13.73 -5.00 -11.72
C GLU A 187 12.54 -5.93 -11.48
N ALA A 188 11.51 -5.88 -12.32
CA ALA A 188 10.35 -6.77 -12.19
C ALA A 188 10.75 -8.25 -12.38
N GLU A 189 11.58 -8.54 -13.38
CA GLU A 189 12.13 -9.88 -13.63
C GLU A 189 13.01 -10.35 -12.46
N ASP A 190 13.89 -9.49 -11.94
CA ASP A 190 14.76 -9.79 -10.81
C ASP A 190 13.96 -10.08 -9.53
N VAL A 191 12.94 -9.28 -9.22
CA VAL A 191 12.02 -9.52 -8.09
C VAL A 191 11.35 -10.89 -8.23
N TRP A 192 10.85 -11.20 -9.43
CA TRP A 192 10.17 -12.46 -9.72
C TRP A 192 11.09 -13.67 -9.52
N GLU A 193 12.31 -13.62 -10.08
CA GLU A 193 13.29 -14.71 -9.95
C GLU A 193 13.66 -14.95 -8.47
N ARG A 194 13.89 -13.87 -7.70
CA ARG A 194 14.17 -13.98 -6.25
C ARG A 194 13.04 -14.70 -5.50
N LEU A 195 11.80 -14.40 -5.86
CA LEU A 195 10.63 -15.01 -5.25
C LEU A 195 10.49 -16.49 -5.64
N GLU A 196 10.71 -16.85 -6.91
CA GLU A 196 10.71 -18.25 -7.38
C GLU A 196 11.78 -19.09 -6.69
N VAL A 197 12.99 -18.55 -6.54
CA VAL A 197 14.09 -19.18 -5.80
C VAL A 197 13.71 -19.38 -4.32
N THR A 198 13.05 -18.39 -3.71
CA THR A 198 12.62 -18.47 -2.31
C THR A 198 11.55 -19.54 -2.10
N ALA A 199 10.51 -19.55 -2.92
CA ALA A 199 9.45 -20.56 -2.86
C ALA A 199 10.00 -21.99 -3.10
N SER A 200 10.94 -22.14 -4.05
CA SER A 200 11.60 -23.41 -4.32
C SER A 200 12.42 -23.92 -3.13
N ARG A 201 13.12 -23.02 -2.42
CA ARG A 201 13.90 -23.35 -1.22
C ARG A 201 13.00 -23.74 -0.05
N GLN A 202 11.89 -23.04 0.18
CA GLN A 202 10.92 -23.37 1.23
C GLN A 202 10.27 -24.73 0.97
N LYS A 203 9.84 -24.99 -0.27
CA LYS A 203 9.28 -26.28 -0.66
C LYS A 203 10.25 -27.44 -0.45
N ALA A 204 11.54 -27.22 -0.70
CA ALA A 204 12.58 -28.23 -0.47
C ALA A 204 12.82 -28.54 1.03
N ARG A 205 12.53 -27.58 1.93
CA ARG A 205 12.70 -27.73 3.39
C ARG A 205 11.58 -28.51 4.07
N ARG A 206 10.45 -28.77 3.38
CA ARG A 206 9.25 -29.43 3.93
C ARG A 206 8.81 -28.77 5.25
N GLU A 207 8.69 -27.45 5.24
CA GLU A 207 8.12 -26.68 6.35
C GLU A 207 6.65 -27.08 6.57
N GLU A 208 6.10 -26.81 7.77
CA GLU A 208 4.76 -27.27 8.19
C GLU A 208 3.61 -26.74 7.31
N ALA A 209 3.84 -25.63 6.59
CA ALA A 209 2.93 -25.10 5.58
C ALA A 209 3.62 -25.10 4.20
N GLU A 210 2.92 -25.57 3.17
CA GLU A 210 3.44 -25.46 1.80
C GLU A 210 3.46 -23.99 1.37
N PRO A 211 4.60 -23.46 0.88
CA PRO A 211 4.68 -22.07 0.47
C PRO A 211 3.82 -21.83 -0.77
N LEU A 212 3.24 -20.64 -0.88
CA LEU A 212 2.63 -20.20 -2.12
C LEU A 212 3.68 -20.18 -3.26
N PRO A 213 3.30 -20.54 -4.49
CA PRO A 213 4.13 -20.26 -5.65
C PRO A 213 4.25 -18.74 -5.84
N ALA A 214 5.27 -18.29 -6.60
CA ALA A 214 5.48 -16.87 -6.87
C ALA A 214 4.22 -16.16 -7.39
N GLU A 215 3.42 -16.82 -8.22
CA GLU A 215 2.15 -16.28 -8.77
C GLU A 215 1.02 -16.15 -7.74
N GLY A 216 1.10 -16.84 -6.60
CA GLY A 216 0.18 -16.64 -5.47
C GLY A 216 0.57 -15.45 -4.59
N VAL A 217 1.80 -14.95 -4.69
CA VAL A 217 2.35 -13.89 -3.84
C VAL A 217 2.49 -12.56 -4.59
N LEU A 218 2.94 -12.61 -5.85
CA LEU A 218 3.04 -11.46 -6.74
C LEU A 218 2.40 -11.76 -8.09
N ARG A 219 1.97 -10.70 -8.79
CA ARG A 219 1.63 -10.75 -10.22
C ARG A 219 2.90 -10.92 -11.05
N LYS A 220 2.79 -11.70 -12.13
CA LYS A 220 3.88 -11.90 -13.10
C LYS A 220 4.31 -10.57 -13.76
N PRO A 221 5.62 -10.37 -14.00
CA PRO A 221 6.14 -9.19 -14.69
C PRO A 221 5.38 -8.87 -15.99
N ASP A 222 5.22 -9.86 -16.88
CA ASP A 222 4.51 -9.68 -18.16
C ASP A 222 3.07 -9.18 -18.01
N LYS A 223 2.36 -9.61 -16.96
CA LYS A 223 0.98 -9.15 -16.69
C LYS A 223 0.97 -7.67 -16.33
N VAL A 224 1.93 -7.23 -15.51
CA VAL A 224 2.06 -5.84 -15.06
C VAL A 224 2.52 -4.94 -16.19
N LEU A 225 3.58 -5.33 -16.91
CA LEU A 225 4.13 -4.57 -18.03
C LEU A 225 3.10 -4.39 -19.15
N LYS A 226 2.38 -5.46 -19.52
CA LYS A 226 1.28 -5.37 -20.50
C LYS A 226 0.15 -4.46 -20.03
N ARG A 227 -0.15 -4.44 -18.73
CA ARG A 227 -1.15 -3.52 -18.17
C ARG A 227 -0.69 -2.07 -18.29
N LEU A 228 0.58 -1.77 -18.02
CA LEU A 228 1.15 -0.43 -18.19
C LEU A 228 1.07 0.04 -19.65
N GLU A 229 1.25 -0.86 -20.64
CA GLU A 229 1.08 -0.54 -22.07
C GLU A 229 -0.34 -0.11 -22.45
N GLY A 230 -1.35 -0.58 -21.72
CA GLY A 230 -2.76 -0.22 -21.96
C GLY A 230 -3.18 1.12 -21.37
N LEU A 231 -2.33 1.78 -20.58
CA LEU A 231 -2.66 3.03 -19.90
C LEU A 231 -2.22 4.27 -20.71
N LYS A 232 -2.87 5.41 -20.44
CA LYS A 232 -2.34 6.72 -20.86
C LYS A 232 -1.00 6.92 -20.16
N ARG A 233 0.10 6.85 -20.90
CA ARG A 233 1.45 6.89 -20.32
C ARG A 233 2.40 7.84 -21.03
N VAL A 234 3.34 8.37 -20.26
CA VAL A 234 4.56 9.02 -20.74
C VAL A 234 5.72 8.10 -20.40
N VAL A 235 6.60 7.87 -21.37
CA VAL A 235 7.79 7.06 -21.17
C VAL A 235 9.00 7.98 -21.15
N HIS A 236 9.77 7.91 -20.07
CA HIS A 236 11.04 8.59 -19.95
C HIS A 236 12.18 7.60 -20.19
N TRP A 237 13.18 7.98 -20.97
CA TRP A 237 14.37 7.18 -21.25
C TRP A 237 15.62 7.94 -20.84
N SER A 238 16.34 7.44 -19.84
CA SER A 238 17.48 8.14 -19.24
C SER A 238 18.65 8.34 -20.20
N LEU A 239 18.86 7.41 -21.14
CA LEU A 239 20.00 7.42 -22.08
C LEU A 239 19.58 7.68 -23.54
N GLY A 240 18.38 8.21 -23.76
CA GLY A 240 17.81 8.39 -25.09
C GLY A 240 17.43 7.04 -25.73
N GLY A 241 16.13 6.76 -25.79
CA GLY A 241 15.59 5.63 -26.53
C GLY A 241 15.36 6.00 -28.00
N ALA A 242 15.44 5.03 -28.90
CA ALA A 242 14.91 5.19 -30.25
C ALA A 242 13.36 5.25 -30.15
N VAL A 243 12.82 6.45 -30.02
CA VAL A 243 11.37 6.69 -29.98
C VAL A 243 10.91 7.26 -31.32
N GLU A 244 9.87 6.66 -31.91
CA GLU A 244 9.26 7.14 -33.15
C GLU A 244 8.57 8.50 -32.93
N GLU A 245 7.93 8.67 -31.78
CA GLU A 245 7.31 9.92 -31.33
C GLU A 245 7.82 10.26 -29.94
N GLY A 246 8.70 11.26 -29.83
CA GLY A 246 9.22 11.70 -28.55
C GLY A 246 9.98 13.01 -28.63
N ILE A 247 10.11 13.65 -27.47
CA ILE A 247 10.91 14.87 -27.31
C ILE A 247 12.26 14.46 -26.72
N ASN A 248 13.33 14.76 -27.45
CA ASN A 248 14.68 14.57 -26.94
C ASN A 248 15.13 15.86 -26.24
N PHE A 249 15.34 15.78 -24.93
CA PHE A 249 15.99 16.83 -24.18
C PHE A 249 17.50 16.68 -24.31
N ALA A 250 18.13 17.53 -25.12
CA ALA A 250 19.58 17.55 -25.25
C ALA A 250 20.21 17.94 -23.91
N GLY A 251 20.81 16.95 -23.24
CA GLY A 251 21.47 17.12 -21.95
C GLY A 251 22.66 16.17 -21.84
N THR A 252 23.66 16.60 -21.08
CA THR A 252 24.79 15.76 -20.69
C THR A 252 24.76 15.61 -19.19
N GLY A 253 25.08 14.42 -18.68
CA GLY A 253 25.23 14.21 -17.25
C GLY A 253 26.26 15.17 -16.65
N GLY A 254 25.98 15.67 -15.45
CA GLY A 254 26.90 16.54 -14.73
C GLY A 254 28.18 15.79 -14.31
N GLN A 255 29.30 16.50 -14.28
CA GLN A 255 30.55 15.96 -13.77
C GLN A 255 30.46 15.72 -12.26
N ARG A 256 30.93 14.54 -11.81
CA ARG A 256 31.19 14.29 -10.40
C ARG A 256 32.60 14.78 -10.08
N TYR A 257 32.71 15.68 -9.11
CA TYR A 257 33.99 16.30 -8.77
C TYR A 257 34.75 15.59 -7.66
N GLU A 258 34.13 14.65 -6.93
CA GLU A 258 34.77 13.78 -5.92
C GLU A 258 35.70 14.50 -4.92
N GLY A 259 35.35 15.73 -4.53
CA GLY A 259 36.13 16.55 -3.60
C GLY A 259 37.19 17.46 -4.25
N HIS A 260 37.38 17.38 -5.57
CA HIS A 260 38.25 18.28 -6.34
C HIS A 260 37.56 19.62 -6.62
N LEU A 261 37.48 20.48 -5.61
CA LEU A 261 36.80 21.78 -5.68
C LEU A 261 37.44 22.75 -6.68
N GLU A 262 38.74 22.64 -6.93
CA GLU A 262 39.44 23.47 -7.92
C GLU A 262 38.87 23.23 -9.33
N VAL A 263 38.60 21.96 -9.66
CA VAL A 263 38.02 21.57 -10.96
C VAL A 263 36.59 22.09 -11.08
N LEU A 264 35.78 21.98 -10.02
CA LEU A 264 34.45 22.59 -9.97
C LEU A 264 34.52 24.10 -10.20
N GLN A 265 35.46 24.79 -9.54
CA GLN A 265 35.62 26.24 -9.68
C GLN A 265 35.98 26.63 -11.12
N GLU A 266 36.85 25.87 -11.78
CA GLU A 266 37.22 26.08 -13.18
C GLU A 266 36.02 25.89 -14.12
N ASP A 267 35.25 24.82 -13.93
CA ASP A 267 34.06 24.54 -14.74
C ASP A 267 32.97 25.60 -14.54
N LEU A 268 32.68 26.01 -13.29
CA LEU A 268 31.72 27.09 -13.01
C LEU A 268 32.12 28.41 -13.67
N ARG A 269 33.42 28.77 -13.65
CA ARG A 269 33.93 29.96 -14.35
C ARG A 269 33.74 29.83 -15.86
N LYS A 270 33.97 28.65 -16.44
CA LYS A 270 33.80 28.39 -17.86
C LYS A 270 32.33 28.50 -18.29
N TYR A 271 31.40 27.98 -17.49
CA TYR A 271 29.96 28.11 -17.73
C TYR A 271 29.52 29.57 -17.66
N TRP A 272 29.98 30.30 -16.64
CA TRP A 272 29.70 31.74 -16.50
C TRP A 272 30.21 32.54 -17.71
N GLN A 273 31.43 32.26 -18.19
CA GLN A 273 32.00 32.93 -19.35
C GLN A 273 31.28 32.59 -20.66
N SER A 274 30.60 31.44 -20.71
CA SER A 274 29.84 30.97 -21.88
C SER A 274 28.36 31.35 -21.84
N ASP A 275 27.97 32.30 -20.98
CA ASP A 275 26.60 32.82 -20.84
C ASP A 275 25.55 31.76 -20.44
N TYR A 276 25.98 30.72 -19.71
CA TYR A 276 25.06 29.76 -19.10
C TYR A 276 24.49 30.29 -17.79
N GLU A 277 23.21 30.00 -17.53
CA GLU A 277 22.66 30.08 -16.18
C GLU A 277 23.13 28.86 -15.37
N VAL A 278 23.71 29.13 -14.20
CA VAL A 278 24.29 28.10 -13.33
C VAL A 278 23.49 28.05 -12.03
N VAL A 279 22.81 26.92 -11.79
CA VAL A 279 22.06 26.67 -10.56
C VAL A 279 22.81 25.66 -9.71
N LEU A 280 23.19 26.06 -8.49
CA LEU A 280 23.77 25.18 -7.49
C LEU A 280 22.66 24.77 -6.51
N LEU A 281 22.31 23.48 -6.51
CA LEU A 281 21.33 22.91 -5.59
C LEU A 281 22.07 22.39 -4.34
N CYS A 282 21.70 22.91 -3.17
CA CYS A 282 22.22 22.49 -1.88
C CYS A 282 21.09 21.87 -1.05
N GLU A 283 21.37 20.78 -0.34
CA GLU A 283 20.36 20.09 0.50
C GLU A 283 19.97 20.88 1.75
N SER A 284 20.87 21.75 2.25
CA SER A 284 20.64 22.56 3.46
C SER A 284 20.93 24.04 3.21
N GLN A 285 20.39 24.90 4.07
CA GLN A 285 20.63 26.35 4.03
C GLN A 285 22.01 26.78 4.59
N GLY A 286 22.85 25.83 5.01
CA GLY A 286 24.13 26.07 5.69
C GLY A 286 24.08 25.77 7.18
#